data_AF-A0A9E2KCI8-F1
#
_entry.id   AF-A0A9E2KCI8-F1
#
_cell.length_a   1.000
_cell.length_b   1.000
_cell.length_c   1.000
_cell.angle_alpha   90.00
_cell.angle_beta   90.00
_cell.angle_gamma   90.00
#
_symmetry.space_group_name_H-M   'P 1'
#
loop_
_entity.id
_entity.type
_entity.pdbx_description
1 polymer ?
#
loop_
_entity_poly.entity_id
_entity_poly.type
_entity_poly.pdbx_seq_one_letter_code
_entity_poly.pdbx_strand_id
1 'polypeptide(L)'
;MGIKKTENKFFPRTDLAIEISDVLKLDKDEDYQIPGVEIHQKEVEEKEITITRVRILNEEGEENMGKPQGDYITIECPGIKQNNPSLHEKVIDVLSQAIASLLPPKKDRPLNVLVIGLGNRFATPDTLGPKVANQVFVTRHIALKAPELIEDDVAYLSSFAPSVMGLTGIETAEIIRGVAENVKPDCIIAIDALAARNVSRINATIQISNTGISPGAGVGNRRKELNEDSIGCKVIAIGVPTVVDTATLVSDTLHNFIEVLSKQAKESKLVDLLKDLNEEDHYQLIKETLAPEISELFVTPKEIDEIMEYLASIISNGINIAVHPCMTLEDINKYTY
;
A
#
# COMPACT_ATOMS: atom_id res chain seq x y z
N MET A 1 26.66 35.57 14.31
CA MET A 1 26.26 34.17 14.59
C MET A 1 25.20 33.81 13.57
N GLY A 2 25.58 33.05 12.54
CA GLY A 2 24.67 32.64 11.48
C GLY A 2 23.64 31.65 12.02
N ILE A 3 22.36 31.95 11.81
CA ILE A 3 21.25 31.04 12.06
C ILE A 3 21.43 29.89 11.05
N LYS A 4 21.76 28.69 11.54
CA LYS A 4 21.68 27.46 10.74
C LYS A 4 20.22 27.33 10.29
N LYS A 5 19.94 27.56 9.01
CA LYS A 5 18.75 26.99 8.37
C LYS A 5 18.90 25.47 8.52
N THR A 6 18.10 24.86 9.38
CA THR A 6 17.78 23.45 9.22
C THR A 6 17.14 23.33 7.84
N GLU A 7 17.86 22.77 6.89
CA GLU A 7 17.28 22.27 5.65
C GLU A 7 16.22 21.25 6.07
N ASN A 8 14.95 21.67 6.06
CA ASN A 8 13.85 20.73 6.10
C ASN A 8 13.96 19.95 4.79
N LYS A 9 14.61 18.78 4.82
CA LYS A 9 14.48 17.79 3.75
C LYS A 9 12.99 17.54 3.59
N PHE A 10 12.44 17.97 2.45
CA PHE A 10 11.04 17.76 2.11
C PHE A 10 10.86 16.27 1.84
N PHE A 11 10.11 15.57 2.70
CA PHE A 11 9.64 14.23 2.40
C PHE A 11 8.25 14.36 1.80
N PRO A 12 8.02 13.89 0.57
CA PRO A 12 6.69 13.91 -0.04
C PRO A 12 5.72 13.11 0.85
N ARG A 13 4.50 13.64 1.03
CA ARG A 13 3.44 12.95 1.77
C ARG A 13 2.88 11.82 0.91
N THR A 14 3.58 10.69 0.90
CA THR A 14 3.15 9.48 0.21
C THR A 14 3.41 8.23 1.04
N ASP A 15 2.47 7.30 0.99
CA ASP A 15 2.63 5.98 1.61
C ASP A 15 3.43 5.02 0.71
N LEU A 16 3.65 5.35 -0.57
CA LEU A 16 4.35 4.50 -1.54
C LEU A 16 5.86 4.75 -1.55
N ALA A 17 6.67 3.69 -1.36
CA ALA A 17 8.13 3.75 -1.40
C ALA A 17 8.67 4.08 -2.80
N ILE A 18 7.96 3.64 -3.84
CA ILE A 18 8.32 3.93 -5.22
C ILE A 18 8.15 5.41 -5.56
N GLU A 19 7.10 6.09 -5.04
CA GLU A 19 6.91 7.53 -5.29
C GLU A 19 8.03 8.37 -4.68
N ILE A 20 8.59 7.95 -3.54
CA ILE A 20 9.77 8.62 -2.95
C ILE A 20 11.00 8.39 -3.82
N SER A 21 11.17 7.16 -4.32
CA SER A 21 12.29 6.81 -5.20
C SER A 21 12.25 7.60 -6.51
N ASP A 22 11.06 7.72 -7.11
CA ASP A 22 10.83 8.48 -8.35
C ASP A 22 11.20 9.95 -8.13
N VAL A 23 10.76 10.55 -7.01
CA VAL A 23 11.07 11.95 -6.66
C VAL A 23 12.56 12.17 -6.43
N LEU A 24 13.24 11.28 -5.71
CA LEU A 24 14.68 11.40 -5.43
C LEU A 24 15.55 11.23 -6.67
N LYS A 25 15.01 10.62 -7.73
CA LYS A 25 15.66 10.46 -9.04
C LYS A 25 15.30 11.56 -10.03
N LEU A 26 14.34 12.44 -9.73
CA LEU A 26 14.05 13.60 -10.58
C LEU A 26 15.33 14.43 -10.79
N ASP A 27 15.60 14.78 -12.04
CA ASP A 27 16.77 15.55 -12.48
C ASP A 27 18.15 14.92 -12.16
N LYS A 28 18.20 13.61 -11.94
CA LYS A 28 19.45 12.82 -11.81
C LYS A 28 19.72 11.98 -13.06
N ASP A 29 20.97 11.56 -13.22
CA ASP A 29 21.36 10.61 -14.26
C ASP A 29 20.59 9.28 -14.13
N GLU A 30 20.32 8.58 -15.23
CA GLU A 30 19.58 7.30 -15.23
C GLU A 30 20.22 6.23 -14.31
N ASP A 31 21.55 6.29 -14.14
CA ASP A 31 22.32 5.38 -13.28
C ASP A 31 22.40 5.82 -11.80
N TYR A 32 21.69 6.88 -11.41
CA TYR A 32 21.73 7.38 -10.04
C TYR A 32 21.16 6.35 -9.05
N GLN A 33 22.02 5.90 -8.14
CA GLN A 33 21.67 5.04 -7.03
C GLN A 33 21.47 5.87 -5.77
N ILE A 34 20.35 5.67 -5.10
CA ILE A 34 20.08 6.30 -3.81
C ILE A 34 20.94 5.57 -2.76
N PRO A 35 21.85 6.26 -2.06
CA PRO A 35 22.69 5.62 -1.04
C PRO A 35 21.85 4.90 0.02
N GLY A 36 22.24 3.66 0.35
CA GLY A 36 21.53 2.83 1.31
C GLY A 36 20.26 2.13 0.77
N VAL A 37 20.00 2.20 -0.54
CA VAL A 37 18.78 1.66 -1.15
C VAL A 37 19.09 0.81 -2.40
N GLU A 38 18.57 -0.41 -2.45
CA GLU A 38 18.59 -1.27 -3.64
C GLU A 38 17.23 -1.21 -4.33
N ILE A 39 17.21 -1.02 -5.65
CA ILE A 39 15.97 -0.99 -6.45
C ILE A 39 16.11 -2.00 -7.59
N HIS A 40 15.15 -2.93 -7.68
CA HIS A 40 15.04 -3.89 -8.76
C HIS A 40 13.66 -3.83 -9.38
N GLN A 41 13.59 -3.62 -10.69
CA GLN A 41 12.33 -3.57 -11.43
C GLN A 41 12.28 -4.70 -12.47
N LYS A 42 11.11 -5.31 -12.63
CA LYS A 42 10.82 -6.28 -13.67
C LYS A 42 9.43 -6.04 -14.25
N GLU A 43 9.31 -6.17 -15.58
CA GLU A 43 8.03 -6.18 -16.29
C GLU A 43 7.67 -7.63 -16.61
N VAL A 44 6.41 -8.00 -16.40
CA VAL A 44 5.86 -9.33 -16.72
C VAL A 44 4.56 -9.18 -17.52
N GLU A 45 4.03 -10.28 -18.04
CA GLU A 45 2.75 -10.31 -18.76
C GLU A 45 2.68 -9.29 -19.90
N GLU A 46 3.58 -9.41 -20.89
CA GLU A 46 3.65 -8.48 -22.03
C GLU A 46 3.74 -6.99 -21.62
N LYS A 47 4.33 -6.71 -20.45
CA LYS A 47 4.48 -5.37 -19.85
C LYS A 47 3.18 -4.79 -19.27
N GLU A 48 2.16 -5.62 -19.03
CA GLU A 48 0.92 -5.21 -18.35
C GLU A 48 1.12 -5.06 -16.83
N ILE A 49 2.12 -5.74 -16.26
CA ILE A 49 2.41 -5.72 -14.82
C ILE A 49 3.88 -5.36 -14.60
N THR A 50 4.10 -4.32 -13.80
CA THR A 50 5.42 -3.87 -13.37
C THR A 50 5.60 -4.20 -11.89
N ILE A 51 6.69 -4.88 -11.56
CA ILE A 51 7.02 -5.27 -10.19
C ILE A 51 8.32 -4.57 -9.81
N THR A 52 8.26 -3.71 -8.81
CA THR A 52 9.42 -2.96 -8.30
C THR A 52 9.69 -3.38 -6.87
N ARG A 53 10.89 -3.86 -6.58
CA ARG A 53 11.37 -4.17 -5.24
C ARG A 53 12.36 -3.10 -4.81
N VAL A 54 12.01 -2.34 -3.78
CA VAL A 54 12.87 -1.38 -3.10
C VAL A 54 13.28 -1.99 -1.77
N ARG A 55 14.59 -2.12 -1.53
CA ARG A 55 15.13 -2.57 -0.25
C ARG A 55 15.92 -1.44 0.38
N ILE A 56 15.47 -1.02 1.56
CA ILE A 56 16.17 -0.06 2.40
C ILE A 56 17.12 -0.87 3.29
N LEU A 57 18.42 -0.62 3.16
CA LEU A 57 19.47 -1.48 3.71
C LEU A 57 20.01 -1.03 5.06
N ASN A 58 19.97 0.27 5.35
CA ASN A 58 20.64 0.87 6.50
C ASN A 58 20.02 2.23 6.88
N GLU A 59 20.50 2.83 7.97
CA GLU A 59 20.05 4.13 8.48
C GLU A 59 20.18 5.27 7.45
N GLU A 60 21.22 5.25 6.58
CA GLU A 60 21.35 6.23 5.51
C GLU A 60 20.22 6.08 4.48
N GLY A 61 19.83 4.85 4.17
CA GLY A 61 18.66 4.55 3.35
C GLY A 61 17.36 5.02 4.02
N GLU A 62 17.20 4.84 5.33
CA GLU A 62 16.05 5.36 6.07
C GLU A 62 15.99 6.89 6.02
N GLU A 63 17.13 7.57 6.19
CA GLU A 63 17.22 9.02 6.11
C GLU A 63 16.91 9.53 4.70
N ASN A 64 17.37 8.84 3.66
CA ASN A 64 17.09 9.23 2.28
C ASN A 64 15.63 8.96 1.90
N MET A 65 15.08 7.81 2.31
CA MET A 65 13.75 7.36 1.91
C MET A 65 12.63 7.83 2.84
N GLY A 66 12.93 8.26 4.06
CA GLY A 66 11.93 8.59 5.08
C GLY A 66 11.04 7.40 5.46
N LYS A 67 11.53 6.18 5.24
CA LYS A 67 10.82 4.90 5.50
C LYS A 67 11.75 3.94 6.23
N PRO A 68 11.23 3.08 7.13
CA PRO A 68 12.05 2.13 7.88
C PRO A 68 12.80 1.13 7.00
N GLN A 69 13.88 0.57 7.55
CA GLN A 69 14.66 -0.48 6.92
C GLN A 69 13.79 -1.72 6.64
N GLY A 70 13.87 -2.25 5.42
CA GLY A 70 13.13 -3.44 5.03
C GLY A 70 12.92 -3.57 3.53
N ASP A 71 12.07 -4.51 3.15
CA ASP A 71 11.69 -4.78 1.76
C ASP A 71 10.31 -4.16 1.49
N TYR A 72 10.22 -3.45 0.36
CA TYR A 72 9.00 -2.89 -0.21
C TYR A 72 8.85 -3.44 -1.62
N ILE A 73 7.74 -4.11 -1.90
CA ILE A 73 7.41 -4.66 -3.21
C ILE A 73 6.18 -3.92 -3.72
N THR A 74 6.30 -3.24 -4.84
CA THR A 74 5.21 -2.54 -5.50
C THR A 74 4.84 -3.29 -6.77
N ILE A 75 3.56 -3.60 -6.92
CA ILE A 75 2.96 -4.19 -8.13
C ILE A 75 2.10 -3.10 -8.76
N GLU A 76 2.49 -2.63 -9.93
CA GLU A 76 1.75 -1.65 -10.73
C GLU A 76 1.12 -2.35 -11.93
N CYS A 77 -0.20 -2.29 -12.04
CA CYS A 77 -0.96 -2.79 -13.16
C CYS A 77 -2.19 -1.90 -13.40
N PRO A 78 -2.13 -0.97 -14.37
CA PRO A 78 -3.25 -0.07 -14.69
C PRO A 78 -4.56 -0.79 -15.03
N GLY A 79 -4.46 -2.01 -15.60
CA GLY A 79 -5.60 -2.83 -15.98
C GLY A 79 -6.38 -3.43 -14.81
N ILE A 80 -5.87 -3.41 -13.57
CA ILE A 80 -6.60 -3.91 -12.38
C ILE A 80 -7.96 -3.21 -12.21
N LYS A 81 -8.05 -1.94 -12.59
CA LYS A 81 -9.29 -1.13 -12.49
C LYS A 81 -10.41 -1.64 -13.39
N GLN A 82 -10.07 -2.45 -14.38
CA GLN A 82 -11.01 -3.01 -15.35
C GLN A 82 -11.46 -4.38 -14.86
N ASN A 83 -12.71 -4.74 -15.13
CA ASN A 83 -13.21 -6.08 -14.85
C ASN A 83 -12.67 -7.08 -15.88
N ASN A 84 -11.42 -7.50 -15.70
CA ASN A 84 -10.72 -8.45 -16.55
C ASN A 84 -10.23 -9.64 -15.70
N PRO A 85 -11.03 -10.73 -15.63
CA PRO A 85 -10.70 -11.89 -14.80
C PRO A 85 -9.34 -12.53 -15.13
N SER A 86 -8.97 -12.62 -16.41
CA SER A 86 -7.68 -13.20 -16.81
C SER A 86 -6.49 -12.37 -16.33
N LEU A 87 -6.62 -11.04 -16.33
CA LEU A 87 -5.58 -10.17 -15.79
C LEU A 87 -5.54 -10.21 -14.26
N HIS A 88 -6.70 -10.27 -13.61
CA HIS A 88 -6.79 -10.39 -12.16
C HIS A 88 -6.11 -11.66 -11.66
N GLU A 89 -6.27 -12.80 -12.35
CA GLU A 89 -5.59 -14.05 -12.04
C GLU A 89 -4.05 -13.90 -12.09
N LYS A 90 -3.52 -13.26 -13.13
CA LYS A 90 -2.08 -12.97 -13.24
C LYS A 90 -1.57 -12.07 -12.11
N VAL A 91 -2.36 -11.06 -11.72
CA VAL A 91 -2.04 -10.17 -10.59
C VAL A 91 -2.05 -10.95 -9.28
N ILE A 92 -3.02 -11.85 -9.08
CA ILE A 92 -3.10 -12.75 -7.93
C ILE A 92 -1.82 -13.61 -7.83
N ASP A 93 -1.36 -14.18 -8.94
CA ASP A 93 -0.15 -15.00 -8.97
C ASP A 93 1.09 -14.19 -8.55
N VAL A 94 1.27 -13.00 -9.14
CA VAL A 94 2.37 -12.09 -8.80
C VAL A 94 2.30 -11.66 -7.33
N LEU A 95 1.10 -11.31 -6.85
CA LEU A 95 0.87 -10.89 -5.47
C LEU A 95 1.16 -12.02 -4.49
N SER A 96 0.72 -13.24 -4.79
CA SER A 96 0.96 -14.40 -3.93
C SER A 96 2.46 -14.69 -3.77
N GLN A 97 3.23 -14.60 -4.86
CA GLN A 97 4.69 -14.74 -4.82
C GLN A 97 5.36 -13.64 -4.01
N ALA A 98 4.89 -12.39 -4.14
CA ALA A 98 5.41 -11.27 -3.37
C ALA A 98 5.16 -11.47 -1.86
N ILE A 99 3.94 -11.83 -1.46
CA ILE A 99 3.58 -12.12 -0.06
C ILE A 99 4.40 -13.30 0.46
N ALA A 100 4.45 -14.41 -0.28
CA ALA A 100 5.20 -15.60 0.11
C ALA A 100 6.69 -15.33 0.32
N SER A 101 7.29 -14.41 -0.45
CA SER A 101 8.69 -14.02 -0.30
C SER A 101 8.99 -13.25 1.00
N LEU A 102 7.96 -12.72 1.67
CA LEU A 102 8.07 -11.97 2.92
C LEU A 102 7.56 -12.75 4.14
N LEU A 103 6.89 -13.89 3.92
CA LEU A 103 6.45 -14.76 5.01
C LEU A 103 7.63 -15.30 5.82
N PRO A 104 7.44 -15.55 7.13
CA PRO A 104 8.45 -16.22 7.92
C PRO A 104 8.76 -17.61 7.34
N PRO A 105 10.00 -18.10 7.49
CA PRO A 105 10.39 -19.41 6.97
C PRO A 105 9.51 -20.52 7.57
N LYS A 106 9.21 -21.53 6.76
CA LYS A 106 8.44 -22.70 7.20
C LYS A 106 9.16 -23.39 8.36
N LYS A 107 8.42 -23.70 9.42
CA LYS A 107 8.86 -24.46 10.59
C LYS A 107 8.38 -25.90 10.47
N ASP A 108 8.74 -26.76 11.43
CA ASP A 108 8.20 -28.13 11.57
C ASP A 108 6.71 -28.17 12.00
N ARG A 109 5.99 -27.06 11.84
CA ARG A 109 4.56 -26.92 12.11
C ARG A 109 3.93 -25.91 11.14
N PRO A 110 2.60 -25.98 10.92
CA PRO A 110 1.89 -24.95 10.18
C PRO A 110 2.13 -23.54 10.74
N LEU A 111 2.22 -22.57 9.83
CA LEU A 111 2.31 -21.16 10.19
C LEU A 111 1.00 -20.70 10.83
N ASN A 112 1.09 -19.97 11.94
CA ASN A 112 -0.07 -19.29 12.53
C ASN A 112 -0.12 -17.86 11.98
N VAL A 113 -1.09 -17.56 11.11
CA VAL A 113 -1.19 -16.27 10.42
C VAL A 113 -2.44 -15.53 10.90
N LEU A 114 -2.27 -14.25 11.24
CA LEU A 114 -3.37 -13.36 11.61
C LEU A 114 -3.54 -12.27 10.56
N VAL A 115 -4.60 -12.35 9.77
CA VAL A 115 -4.98 -11.33 8.80
C VAL A 115 -5.78 -10.24 9.51
N ILE A 116 -5.44 -8.98 9.26
CA ILE A 116 -6.07 -7.81 9.89
C ILE A 116 -6.51 -6.84 8.80
N GLY A 117 -7.82 -6.63 8.69
CA GLY A 117 -8.40 -5.65 7.79
C GLY A 117 -8.54 -4.28 8.45
N LEU A 118 -7.61 -3.36 8.19
CA LEU A 118 -7.66 -1.98 8.66
C LEU A 118 -8.54 -1.12 7.76
N GLY A 119 -9.21 -0.15 8.36
CA GLY A 119 -10.02 0.84 7.66
C GLY A 119 -11.41 1.01 8.27
N ASN A 120 -12.15 1.96 7.73
CA ASN A 120 -13.49 2.30 8.14
C ASN A 120 -14.53 1.72 7.16
N ARG A 121 -15.23 0.67 7.59
CA ARG A 121 -16.37 0.07 6.89
C ARG A 121 -17.52 1.04 6.51
N PHE A 122 -17.54 2.26 7.03
CA PHE A 122 -18.52 3.29 6.67
C PHE A 122 -18.03 4.32 5.65
N ALA A 123 -16.76 4.27 5.26
CA ALA A 123 -16.19 5.14 4.24
C ALA A 123 -15.73 4.27 3.07
N THR A 124 -16.49 4.23 1.96
CA THR A 124 -16.23 3.36 0.79
C THR A 124 -14.75 3.21 0.41
N PRO A 125 -13.98 4.29 0.16
CA PRO A 125 -12.58 4.16 -0.25
C PRO A 125 -11.65 3.55 0.82
N ASP A 126 -12.12 3.45 2.06
CA ASP A 126 -11.41 2.92 3.23
C ASP A 126 -11.99 1.55 3.67
N THR A 127 -12.80 0.90 2.81
CA THR A 127 -13.40 -0.42 3.10
C THR A 127 -12.55 -1.61 2.68
N LEU A 128 -11.41 -1.38 2.01
CA LEU A 128 -10.59 -2.44 1.42
C LEU A 128 -10.15 -3.48 2.46
N GLY A 129 -9.54 -3.05 3.56
CA GLY A 129 -9.08 -3.97 4.60
C GLY A 129 -10.23 -4.82 5.18
N PRO A 130 -11.34 -4.21 5.65
CA PRO A 130 -12.50 -4.97 6.10
C PRO A 130 -13.04 -5.99 5.08
N LYS A 131 -13.05 -5.64 3.78
CA LYS A 131 -13.50 -6.55 2.72
C LYS A 131 -12.54 -7.73 2.55
N VAL A 132 -11.23 -7.47 2.48
CA VAL A 132 -10.21 -8.53 2.39
C VAL A 132 -10.29 -9.47 3.59
N ALA A 133 -10.41 -8.93 4.80
CA ALA A 133 -10.49 -9.74 6.02
C ALA A 133 -11.72 -10.68 6.04
N ASN A 134 -12.80 -10.32 5.35
CA ASN A 134 -13.99 -11.16 5.22
C ASN A 134 -13.89 -12.22 4.11
N GLN A 135 -12.94 -12.09 3.18
CA GLN A 135 -12.79 -12.97 2.02
C GLN A 135 -11.63 -13.96 2.14
N VAL A 136 -10.67 -13.73 3.06
CA VAL A 136 -9.59 -14.70 3.31
C VAL A 136 -10.13 -16.01 3.89
N PHE A 137 -9.52 -17.11 3.49
CA PHE A 137 -9.95 -18.45 3.85
C PHE A 137 -9.48 -18.79 5.27
N VAL A 138 -10.37 -18.65 6.26
CA VAL A 138 -10.06 -18.84 7.68
C VAL A 138 -10.01 -20.33 8.03
N THR A 139 -8.83 -20.83 8.41
CA THR A 139 -8.60 -22.26 8.68
C THR A 139 -8.32 -22.59 10.15
N ARG A 140 -7.93 -21.61 11.00
CA ARG A 140 -7.53 -21.88 12.40
C ARG A 140 -8.60 -22.64 13.19
N HIS A 141 -9.87 -22.30 13.00
CA HIS A 141 -10.96 -22.93 13.74
C HIS A 141 -11.19 -24.40 13.34
N ILE A 142 -10.94 -24.74 12.07
CA ILE A 142 -10.98 -26.12 11.56
C ILE A 142 -9.80 -26.88 12.14
N ALA A 143 -8.59 -26.31 12.11
CA ALA A 143 -7.38 -26.95 12.63
C ALA A 143 -7.50 -27.31 14.12
N LEU A 144 -8.22 -26.50 14.90
CA LEU A 144 -8.45 -26.74 16.32
C LEU A 144 -9.56 -27.76 16.62
N LYS A 145 -10.50 -27.98 15.71
CA LYS A 145 -11.72 -28.79 15.96
C LYS A 145 -11.77 -30.10 15.17
N ALA A 146 -11.19 -30.11 13.98
CA ALA A 146 -11.17 -31.21 13.02
C ALA A 146 -9.82 -31.23 12.27
N PRO A 147 -8.69 -31.44 12.98
CA PRO A 147 -7.35 -31.43 12.38
C PRO A 147 -7.20 -32.46 11.24
N GLU A 148 -7.98 -33.54 11.25
CA GLU A 148 -8.00 -34.56 10.20
C GLU A 148 -8.52 -34.09 8.84
N LEU A 149 -9.19 -32.93 8.79
CA LEU A 149 -9.71 -32.33 7.56
C LEU A 149 -8.73 -31.34 6.92
N ILE A 150 -7.59 -31.08 7.55
CA ILE A 150 -6.60 -30.10 7.11
C ILE A 150 -5.31 -30.80 6.73
N GLU A 151 -4.78 -30.45 5.55
CA GLU A 151 -3.46 -30.89 5.10
C GLU A 151 -2.34 -30.18 5.90
N ASP A 152 -1.21 -30.86 6.06
CA ASP A 152 -0.10 -30.40 6.93
C ASP A 152 0.54 -29.07 6.50
N ASP A 153 0.37 -28.65 5.25
CA ASP A 153 0.92 -27.42 4.71
C ASP A 153 -0.07 -26.25 4.66
N VAL A 154 -1.31 -26.46 5.08
CA VAL A 154 -2.29 -25.39 5.28
C VAL A 154 -1.97 -24.64 6.57
N ALA A 155 -1.59 -23.38 6.44
CA ALA A 155 -1.41 -22.51 7.61
C ALA A 155 -2.69 -22.38 8.45
N TYR A 156 -2.54 -22.05 9.73
CA TYR A 156 -3.64 -21.73 10.63
C TYR A 156 -3.96 -20.23 10.52
N LEU A 157 -4.86 -19.88 9.61
CA LEU A 157 -5.24 -18.51 9.34
C LEU A 157 -6.41 -18.10 10.24
N SER A 158 -6.24 -16.98 10.92
CA SER A 158 -7.31 -16.20 11.58
C SER A 158 -7.47 -14.87 10.88
N SER A 159 -8.67 -14.31 10.90
CA SER A 159 -8.92 -12.99 10.32
C SER A 159 -9.91 -12.20 11.15
N PHE A 160 -9.70 -10.88 11.23
CA PHE A 160 -10.72 -9.94 11.71
C PHE A 160 -10.46 -8.52 11.20
N ALA A 161 -11.52 -7.71 11.21
CA ALA A 161 -11.45 -6.28 10.92
C ALA A 161 -11.79 -5.48 12.19
N PRO A 162 -10.82 -4.84 12.87
CA PRO A 162 -11.13 -3.97 13.98
C PRO A 162 -11.94 -2.75 13.50
N SER A 163 -12.81 -2.24 14.38
CA SER A 163 -13.48 -0.96 14.13
C SER A 163 -12.55 0.22 14.44
N VAL A 164 -12.95 1.42 14.03
CA VAL A 164 -12.22 2.67 14.30
C VAL A 164 -12.46 3.18 15.72
N MET A 165 -11.48 3.88 16.27
CA MET A 165 -11.51 4.47 17.63
C MET A 165 -12.78 5.30 17.90
N GLY A 166 -13.25 6.07 16.91
CA GLY A 166 -14.44 6.90 17.06
C GLY A 166 -15.73 6.13 17.40
N LEU A 167 -15.75 4.80 17.16
CA LEU A 167 -16.88 3.93 17.46
C LEU A 167 -16.65 3.06 18.71
N THR A 168 -15.40 2.63 18.93
CA THR A 168 -15.06 1.69 20.02
C THR A 168 -14.59 2.38 21.28
N GLY A 169 -14.05 3.60 21.18
CA GLY A 169 -13.30 4.27 22.24
C GLY A 169 -11.93 3.62 22.53
N ILE A 170 -11.50 2.65 21.72
CA ILE A 170 -10.25 1.89 21.89
C ILE A 170 -9.42 2.07 20.63
N GLU A 171 -8.13 2.35 20.79
CA GLU A 171 -7.19 2.42 19.67
C GLU A 171 -7.09 1.08 18.94
N THR A 172 -7.11 1.12 17.61
CA THR A 172 -7.07 -0.09 16.78
C THR A 172 -5.83 -0.95 17.09
N ALA A 173 -4.68 -0.31 17.34
CA ALA A 173 -3.45 -1.00 17.73
C ALA A 173 -3.56 -1.74 19.09
N GLU A 174 -4.38 -1.26 20.03
CA GLU A 174 -4.61 -1.93 21.31
C GLU A 174 -5.47 -3.18 21.16
N ILE A 175 -6.51 -3.10 20.32
CA ILE A 175 -7.32 -4.28 19.96
C ILE A 175 -6.44 -5.34 19.32
N ILE A 176 -5.62 -4.95 18.34
CA ILE A 176 -4.73 -5.86 17.62
C ILE A 176 -3.73 -6.52 18.56
N ARG A 177 -3.09 -5.73 19.44
CA ARG A 177 -2.15 -6.25 20.45
C ARG A 177 -2.82 -7.26 21.38
N GLY A 178 -3.99 -6.93 21.92
CA GLY A 178 -4.73 -7.83 22.81
C GLY A 178 -5.10 -9.16 22.13
N VAL A 179 -5.47 -9.11 20.84
CA VAL A 179 -5.72 -10.34 20.06
C VAL A 179 -4.40 -11.10 19.81
N ALA A 180 -3.33 -10.42 19.41
CA ALA A 180 -2.04 -11.02 19.11
C ALA A 180 -1.41 -11.72 20.34
N GLU A 181 -1.55 -11.14 21.54
CA GLU A 181 -1.08 -11.76 22.79
C GLU A 181 -1.75 -13.10 23.10
N ASN A 182 -3.02 -13.27 22.69
CA ASN A 182 -3.79 -14.49 22.88
C ASN A 182 -3.61 -15.50 21.74
N VAL A 183 -3.66 -15.01 20.49
CA VAL A 183 -3.55 -15.85 19.29
C VAL A 183 -2.12 -16.33 19.05
N LYS A 184 -1.12 -15.52 19.44
CA LYS A 184 0.31 -15.75 19.23
C LYS A 184 0.64 -16.11 17.78
N PRO A 185 0.32 -15.23 16.81
CA PRO A 185 0.64 -15.47 15.40
C PRO A 185 2.15 -15.49 15.17
N ASP A 186 2.60 -16.28 14.22
CA ASP A 186 3.97 -16.20 13.68
C ASP A 186 4.13 -14.96 12.79
N CYS A 187 3.05 -14.55 12.12
CA CYS A 187 3.00 -13.39 11.24
C CYS A 187 1.61 -12.74 11.27
N ILE A 188 1.59 -11.42 11.23
CA ILE A 188 0.41 -10.61 10.93
C ILE A 188 0.50 -10.15 9.48
N ILE A 189 -0.62 -10.22 8.75
CA ILE A 189 -0.78 -9.56 7.45
C ILE A 189 -1.83 -8.47 7.62
N ALA A 190 -1.41 -7.21 7.63
CA ALA A 190 -2.28 -6.05 7.79
C ALA A 190 -2.59 -5.45 6.42
N ILE A 191 -3.88 -5.22 6.14
CA ILE A 191 -4.35 -4.65 4.87
C ILE A 191 -4.97 -3.29 5.15
N ASP A 192 -4.54 -2.27 4.41
CA ASP A 192 -5.02 -0.89 4.58
C ASP A 192 -5.23 -0.20 3.22
N ALA A 193 -6.15 0.76 3.21
CA ALA A 193 -6.26 1.70 2.10
C ALA A 193 -5.24 2.83 2.30
N LEU A 194 -4.48 3.15 1.26
CA LEU A 194 -3.45 4.20 1.27
C LEU A 194 -3.89 5.43 0.49
N ALA A 195 -3.14 6.53 0.64
CA ALA A 195 -3.21 7.67 -0.26
C ALA A 195 -2.05 7.66 -1.26
N ALA A 196 -2.32 7.97 -2.53
CA ALA A 196 -1.29 8.19 -3.55
C ALA A 196 -0.96 9.68 -3.70
N ARG A 197 0.22 9.97 -4.27
CA ARG A 197 0.57 11.30 -4.80
C ARG A 197 0.39 11.38 -6.31
N ASN A 198 0.26 10.25 -7.00
CA ASN A 198 0.00 10.23 -8.44
C ASN A 198 -1.39 9.64 -8.72
N VAL A 199 -2.24 10.39 -9.43
CA VAL A 199 -3.61 9.96 -9.78
C VAL A 199 -3.62 8.65 -10.59
N SER A 200 -2.60 8.41 -11.41
CA SER A 200 -2.50 7.18 -12.22
C SER A 200 -2.39 5.91 -11.36
N ARG A 201 -1.77 6.01 -10.17
CA ARG A 201 -1.51 4.91 -9.24
C ARG A 201 -2.73 4.52 -8.38
N ILE A 202 -3.75 5.38 -8.30
CA ILE A 202 -5.01 5.08 -7.60
C ILE A 202 -5.63 3.79 -8.17
N ASN A 203 -5.86 2.79 -7.32
CA ASN A 203 -6.45 1.50 -7.67
C ASN A 203 -5.72 0.70 -8.76
N ALA A 204 -4.47 1.07 -9.08
CA ALA A 204 -3.60 0.36 -10.02
C ALA A 204 -2.35 -0.22 -9.34
N THR A 205 -2.15 0.08 -8.06
CA THR A 205 -0.90 -0.20 -7.36
C THR A 205 -1.18 -0.97 -6.09
N ILE A 206 -0.46 -2.06 -5.86
CA ILE A 206 -0.46 -2.79 -4.59
C ILE A 206 0.95 -2.73 -4.03
N GLN A 207 1.12 -2.21 -2.82
CA GLN A 207 2.40 -2.20 -2.13
C GLN A 207 2.38 -3.21 -0.99
N ILE A 208 3.39 -4.07 -0.94
CA ILE A 208 3.64 -5.00 0.15
C ILE A 208 4.94 -4.58 0.86
N SER A 209 4.96 -4.55 2.19
CA SER A 209 6.20 -4.35 2.96
C SER A 209 6.28 -5.22 4.19
N ASN A 210 7.49 -5.49 4.68
CA ASN A 210 7.72 -6.22 5.94
C ASN A 210 8.09 -5.30 7.12
N THR A 211 7.94 -3.99 6.94
CA THR A 211 8.28 -2.97 7.95
C THR A 211 7.10 -2.62 8.86
N GLY A 212 5.95 -3.24 8.64
CA GLY A 212 4.69 -2.83 9.26
C GLY A 212 4.00 -1.68 8.54
N ILE A 213 2.97 -1.13 9.20
CA ILE A 213 2.11 -0.08 8.67
C ILE A 213 1.79 0.98 9.72
N SER A 214 1.68 2.23 9.29
CA SER A 214 1.24 3.36 10.11
C SER A 214 -0.13 3.83 9.59
N PRO A 215 -1.23 3.36 10.18
CA PRO A 215 -2.56 3.59 9.61
C PRO A 215 -2.89 5.08 9.53
N GLY A 216 -3.38 5.55 8.39
CA GLY A 216 -3.74 6.95 8.16
C GLY A 216 -2.58 7.92 7.91
N ALA A 217 -1.35 7.42 7.68
CA ALA A 217 -0.17 8.26 7.45
C ALA A 217 -0.29 9.18 6.21
N GLY A 218 -0.79 8.68 5.08
CA GLY A 218 -0.96 9.45 3.84
C GLY A 218 -2.03 10.55 3.90
N VAL A 219 -2.96 10.45 4.86
CA VAL A 219 -4.01 11.46 5.10
C VAL A 219 -3.67 12.41 6.25
N GLY A 220 -2.45 12.36 6.78
CA GLY A 220 -1.96 13.24 7.85
C GLY A 220 -2.33 12.81 9.28
N ASN A 221 -3.01 11.67 9.44
CA ASN A 221 -3.36 11.09 10.73
C ASN A 221 -2.40 9.93 11.07
N ARG A 222 -1.19 10.26 11.53
CA ARG A 222 -0.25 9.22 12.00
C ARG A 222 -0.77 8.57 13.28
N ARG A 223 -1.40 7.39 13.16
CA ARG A 223 -1.73 6.54 14.30
C ARG A 223 -0.51 5.73 14.74
N LYS A 224 -0.60 5.09 15.92
CA LYS A 224 0.44 4.19 16.43
C LYS A 224 0.78 3.13 15.38
N GLU A 225 2.06 2.98 15.09
CA GLU A 225 2.57 2.06 14.08
C GLU A 225 2.35 0.60 14.49
N LEU A 226 1.93 -0.21 13.52
CA LEU A 226 1.78 -1.65 13.64
C LEU A 226 2.99 -2.31 12.97
N ASN A 227 3.98 -2.69 13.75
CA ASN A 227 5.23 -3.29 13.26
C ASN A 227 5.69 -4.42 14.22
N GLU A 228 6.80 -5.05 13.89
CA GLU A 228 7.33 -6.17 14.66
C GLU A 228 7.70 -5.76 16.10
N ASP A 229 8.24 -4.56 16.30
CA ASP A 229 8.58 -4.06 17.64
C ASP A 229 7.34 -3.79 18.48
N SER A 230 6.25 -3.30 17.86
CA SER A 230 5.04 -2.92 18.58
C SER A 230 4.16 -4.10 18.97
N ILE A 231 4.22 -5.21 18.22
CA ILE A 231 3.39 -6.41 18.43
C ILE A 231 4.17 -7.65 18.89
N GLY A 232 5.46 -7.77 18.56
CA GLY A 232 6.31 -8.91 18.93
C GLY A 232 6.28 -10.10 17.96
N CYS A 233 5.75 -9.92 16.74
CA CYS A 233 5.81 -10.90 15.65
C CYS A 233 5.99 -10.21 14.30
N LYS A 234 6.34 -10.95 13.24
CA LYS A 234 6.48 -10.39 11.89
C LYS A 234 5.19 -9.71 11.46
N VAL A 235 5.30 -8.52 10.84
CA VAL A 235 4.16 -7.79 10.28
C VAL A 235 4.43 -7.50 8.81
N ILE A 236 3.59 -8.07 7.95
CA ILE A 236 3.53 -7.74 6.53
C ILE A 236 2.38 -6.77 6.34
N ALA A 237 2.64 -5.63 5.72
CA ALA A 237 1.63 -4.66 5.34
C ALA A 237 1.31 -4.78 3.85
N ILE A 238 0.03 -4.75 3.50
CA ILE A 238 -0.45 -4.64 2.12
C ILE A 238 -1.28 -3.37 2.04
N GLY A 239 -0.83 -2.43 1.22
CA GLY A 239 -1.47 -1.15 1.03
C GLY A 239 -1.84 -0.90 -0.41
N VAL A 240 -3.04 -0.39 -0.65
CA VAL A 240 -3.50 0.02 -1.99
C VAL A 240 -3.93 1.47 -1.97
N PRO A 241 -3.39 2.33 -2.83
CA PRO A 241 -3.84 3.72 -2.89
C PRO A 241 -5.26 3.80 -3.47
N THR A 242 -6.22 4.22 -2.66
CA THR A 242 -7.64 4.34 -3.07
C THR A 242 -8.09 5.78 -3.24
N VAL A 243 -7.33 6.71 -2.66
CA VAL A 243 -7.59 8.15 -2.71
C VAL A 243 -6.34 8.93 -3.04
N VAL A 244 -6.54 10.18 -3.45
CA VAL A 244 -5.50 11.23 -3.52
C VAL A 244 -5.98 12.45 -2.75
N ASP A 245 -5.06 13.26 -2.25
CA ASP A 245 -5.43 14.57 -1.72
C ASP A 245 -5.82 15.54 -2.86
N THR A 246 -6.61 16.54 -2.51
CA THR A 246 -7.10 17.49 -3.53
C THR A 246 -5.97 18.35 -4.09
N ALA A 247 -4.94 18.64 -3.29
CA ALA A 247 -3.78 19.41 -3.73
C ALA A 247 -2.99 18.68 -4.82
N THR A 248 -2.78 17.37 -4.70
CA THR A 248 -2.19 16.51 -5.72
C THR A 248 -3.00 16.56 -7.00
N LEU A 249 -4.33 16.38 -6.92
CA LEU A 249 -5.15 16.39 -8.13
C LEU A 249 -5.08 17.72 -8.88
N VAL A 250 -5.12 18.84 -8.14
CA VAL A 250 -5.00 20.18 -8.73
C VAL A 250 -3.61 20.40 -9.31
N SER A 251 -2.56 19.94 -8.61
CA SER A 251 -1.16 20.00 -9.08
C SER A 251 -0.99 19.23 -10.39
N ASP A 252 -1.42 17.98 -10.44
CA ASP A 252 -1.36 17.15 -11.66
C ASP A 252 -2.15 17.78 -12.80
N THR A 253 -3.32 18.37 -12.51
CA THR A 253 -4.15 19.03 -13.52
C THR A 253 -3.48 20.30 -14.06
N LEU A 254 -2.87 21.11 -13.20
CA LEU A 254 -2.16 22.32 -13.61
C LEU A 254 -0.92 21.99 -14.42
N HIS A 255 -0.18 20.96 -14.04
CA HIS A 255 0.98 20.48 -14.80
C HIS A 255 0.58 20.08 -16.22
N ASN A 256 -0.44 19.23 -16.36
CA ASN A 256 -0.98 18.82 -17.67
C ASN A 256 -1.48 20.02 -18.49
N PHE A 257 -2.12 21.00 -17.84
CA PHE A 257 -2.57 22.21 -18.50
C PHE A 257 -1.41 23.06 -19.03
N ILE A 258 -0.34 23.23 -18.25
CA ILE A 258 0.89 23.93 -18.66
C ILE A 258 1.55 23.22 -19.85
N GLU A 259 1.59 21.88 -19.86
CA GLU A 259 2.11 21.13 -21.00
C GLU A 259 1.30 21.36 -22.28
N VAL A 260 -0.03 21.30 -22.19
CA VAL A 260 -0.92 21.54 -23.33
C VAL A 260 -0.76 22.97 -23.85
N LEU A 261 -0.71 23.95 -22.95
CA LEU A 261 -0.44 25.34 -23.30
C LEU A 261 0.92 25.49 -23.97
N SER A 262 1.95 24.81 -23.49
CA SER A 262 3.30 24.84 -24.07
C SER A 262 3.34 24.29 -25.50
N LYS A 263 2.52 23.28 -25.79
CA LYS A 263 2.41 22.70 -27.14
C LYS A 263 1.66 23.63 -28.11
N GLN A 264 0.72 24.43 -27.61
CA GLN A 264 -0.11 25.32 -28.42
C GLN A 264 0.46 26.74 -28.58
N ALA A 265 1.01 27.30 -27.52
CA ALA A 265 1.59 28.64 -27.49
C ALA A 265 3.10 28.54 -27.69
N LYS A 266 3.55 28.69 -28.95
CA LYS A 266 4.97 28.96 -29.23
C LYS A 266 5.31 30.34 -28.65
N GLU A 267 6.20 30.37 -27.66
CA GLU A 267 6.79 31.57 -27.04
C GLU A 267 5.81 32.46 -26.25
N SER A 268 5.41 31.99 -25.07
CA SER A 268 4.77 32.84 -24.04
C SER A 268 5.66 32.91 -22.81
N LYS A 269 6.09 34.12 -22.43
CA LYS A 269 6.83 34.36 -21.17
C LYS A 269 6.12 33.82 -19.93
N LEU A 270 4.79 33.71 -19.99
CA LEU A 270 3.97 33.16 -18.90
C LEU A 270 4.14 31.63 -18.81
N VAL A 271 4.25 30.96 -19.95
CA VAL A 271 4.56 29.52 -20.01
C VAL A 271 5.98 29.24 -19.51
N ASP A 272 6.94 30.10 -19.85
CA ASP A 272 8.32 29.96 -19.37
C ASP A 272 8.40 30.14 -17.84
N LEU A 273 7.74 31.17 -17.29
CA LEU A 273 7.62 31.36 -15.84
C LEU A 273 6.97 30.19 -15.11
N LEU A 274 5.94 29.59 -15.71
CA LEU A 274 5.25 28.42 -15.14
C LEU A 274 6.06 27.13 -15.27
N LYS A 275 7.03 27.05 -16.19
CA LYS A 275 7.95 25.91 -16.29
C LYS A 275 9.13 26.01 -15.33
N ASP A 276 9.57 27.23 -15.04
CA ASP A 276 10.70 27.49 -14.15
C ASP A 276 10.36 27.19 -12.68
N LEU A 277 9.07 27.12 -12.33
CA LEU A 277 8.62 26.61 -11.04
C LEU A 277 8.73 25.08 -11.03
N ASN A 278 9.49 24.55 -10.08
CA ASN A 278 9.58 23.11 -9.86
C ASN A 278 8.23 22.55 -9.34
N GLU A 279 8.03 21.24 -9.43
CA GLU A 279 6.77 20.60 -8.99
C GLU A 279 6.47 20.81 -7.50
N GLU A 280 7.50 21.02 -6.67
CA GLU A 280 7.37 21.23 -5.24
C GLU A 280 6.81 22.61 -4.90
N ASP A 281 7.33 23.67 -5.55
CA ASP A 281 6.88 25.05 -5.40
C ASP A 281 5.44 25.19 -5.90
N HIS A 282 5.09 24.49 -7.00
CA HIS A 282 3.71 24.39 -7.47
C HIS A 282 2.78 23.77 -6.44
N TYR A 283 3.13 22.62 -5.88
CA TYR A 283 2.29 21.93 -4.91
C TYR A 283 2.08 22.78 -3.64
N GLN A 284 3.14 23.44 -3.13
CA GLN A 284 3.01 24.33 -1.97
C GLN A 284 2.12 25.55 -2.26
N LEU A 285 2.31 26.20 -3.41
CA LEU A 285 1.51 27.36 -3.79
C LEU A 285 0.03 26.98 -3.94
N ILE A 286 -0.25 25.82 -4.55
CA ILE A 286 -1.61 25.28 -4.67
C ILE A 286 -2.20 25.06 -3.29
N LYS A 287 -1.45 24.43 -2.38
CA LYS A 287 -1.92 24.16 -1.03
C LYS A 287 -2.21 25.44 -0.23
N GLU A 288 -1.39 26.48 -0.39
CA GLU A 288 -1.62 27.79 0.24
C GLU A 288 -2.80 28.55 -0.37
N THR A 289 -3.09 28.30 -1.65
CA THR A 289 -4.19 28.96 -2.39
C THR A 289 -5.53 28.25 -2.21
N LEU A 290 -5.52 26.92 -2.01
CA LEU A 290 -6.71 26.15 -1.77
C LEU A 290 -7.39 26.63 -0.48
N ALA A 291 -8.71 26.83 -0.55
CA ALA A 291 -9.48 27.13 0.63
C ALA A 291 -9.26 26.03 1.69
N PRO A 292 -9.14 26.37 2.99
CA PRO A 292 -8.85 25.41 4.04
C PRO A 292 -9.78 24.19 4.02
N GLU A 293 -11.06 24.41 3.68
CA GLU A 293 -12.09 23.37 3.59
C GLU A 293 -11.84 22.38 2.44
N ILE A 294 -11.15 22.80 1.38
CA ILE A 294 -10.82 21.97 0.21
C ILE A 294 -9.54 21.16 0.46
N SER A 295 -8.60 21.70 1.24
CA SER A 295 -7.34 21.02 1.56
C SER A 295 -7.52 19.74 2.39
N GLU A 296 -8.65 19.59 3.08
CA GLU A 296 -8.97 18.39 3.88
C GLU A 296 -9.77 17.34 3.10
N LEU A 297 -10.11 17.61 1.83
CA LEU A 297 -10.85 16.68 0.99
C LEU A 297 -9.92 15.68 0.30
N PHE A 298 -10.40 14.44 0.23
CA PHE A 298 -9.84 13.39 -0.60
C PHE A 298 -10.70 13.15 -1.83
N VAL A 299 -10.05 12.80 -2.93
CA VAL A 299 -10.70 12.48 -4.20
C VAL A 299 -10.53 11.00 -4.49
N THR A 300 -11.63 10.37 -4.90
CA THR A 300 -11.71 8.96 -5.27
C THR A 300 -12.46 8.81 -6.61
N PRO A 301 -12.18 7.77 -7.40
CA PRO A 301 -12.99 7.42 -8.56
C PRO A 301 -14.47 7.22 -8.22
N LYS A 302 -15.35 7.46 -9.20
CA LYS A 302 -16.80 7.32 -9.02
C LYS A 302 -17.24 5.88 -8.76
N GLU A 303 -16.57 4.92 -9.38
CA GLU A 303 -16.87 3.48 -9.31
C GLU A 303 -16.09 2.79 -8.18
N ILE A 304 -15.73 3.55 -7.14
CA ILE A 304 -14.87 3.04 -6.06
C ILE A 304 -15.48 1.82 -5.35
N ASP A 305 -16.81 1.74 -5.21
CA ASP A 305 -17.47 0.60 -4.58
C ASP A 305 -17.15 -0.72 -5.31
N GLU A 306 -17.25 -0.74 -6.64
CA GLU A 306 -16.97 -1.90 -7.49
C GLU A 306 -15.48 -2.23 -7.51
N ILE A 307 -14.63 -1.20 -7.61
CA ILE A 307 -13.17 -1.36 -7.58
C ILE A 307 -12.70 -1.96 -6.24
N MET A 308 -13.33 -1.58 -5.12
CA MET A 308 -13.02 -2.16 -3.80
C MET A 308 -13.36 -3.66 -3.75
N GLU A 309 -14.39 -4.13 -4.44
CA GLU A 309 -14.69 -5.57 -4.51
C GLU A 309 -13.62 -6.32 -5.30
N TYR A 310 -13.20 -5.79 -6.46
CA TYR A 310 -12.16 -6.42 -7.27
C TYR A 310 -10.82 -6.48 -6.54
N LEU A 311 -10.41 -5.38 -5.93
CA LEU A 311 -9.18 -5.33 -5.14
C LEU A 311 -9.25 -6.25 -3.92
N ALA A 312 -10.40 -6.32 -3.23
CA ALA A 312 -10.56 -7.23 -2.11
C ALA A 312 -10.42 -8.69 -2.54
N SER A 313 -11.01 -9.05 -3.69
CA SER A 313 -10.92 -10.40 -4.26
C SER A 313 -9.48 -10.73 -4.68
N ILE A 314 -8.80 -9.83 -5.37
CA ILE A 314 -7.39 -10.01 -5.79
C ILE A 314 -6.49 -10.20 -4.57
N ILE A 315 -6.63 -9.34 -3.55
CA ILE A 315 -5.75 -9.39 -2.38
C ILE A 315 -6.05 -10.60 -1.51
N SER A 316 -7.32 -10.92 -1.25
CA SER A 316 -7.69 -12.08 -0.44
C SER A 316 -7.22 -13.39 -1.08
N ASN A 317 -7.38 -13.54 -2.40
CA ASN A 317 -6.87 -14.69 -3.14
C ASN A 317 -5.33 -14.74 -3.16
N GLY A 318 -4.66 -13.60 -3.36
CA GLY A 318 -3.20 -13.53 -3.26
C GLY A 318 -2.68 -13.99 -1.88
N ILE A 319 -3.36 -13.59 -0.80
CA ILE A 319 -3.06 -14.04 0.57
C ILE A 319 -3.33 -15.55 0.70
N ASN A 320 -4.49 -16.03 0.25
CA ASN A 320 -4.87 -17.43 0.38
C ASN A 320 -3.85 -18.35 -0.31
N ILE A 321 -3.43 -18.05 -1.54
CA ILE A 321 -2.42 -18.85 -2.26
C ILE A 321 -1.06 -18.76 -1.59
N ALA A 322 -0.64 -17.57 -1.14
CA ALA A 322 0.65 -17.39 -0.48
C ALA A 322 0.75 -18.16 0.84
N VAL A 323 -0.35 -18.24 1.57
CA VAL A 323 -0.42 -18.81 2.93
C VAL A 323 -0.83 -20.30 2.91
N HIS A 324 -1.53 -20.75 1.88
CA HIS A 324 -1.98 -22.13 1.66
C HIS A 324 -1.45 -22.67 0.31
N PRO A 325 -0.16 -23.03 0.21
CA PRO A 325 0.48 -23.37 -1.06
C PRO A 325 -0.08 -24.63 -1.75
N CYS A 326 -0.80 -25.50 -1.04
CA CYS A 326 -1.52 -26.65 -1.60
C CYS A 326 -2.88 -26.31 -2.22
N MET A 327 -3.43 -25.13 -1.94
CA MET A 327 -4.77 -24.75 -2.38
C MET A 327 -4.71 -23.95 -3.67
N THR A 328 -5.47 -24.37 -4.68
CA THR A 328 -5.68 -23.59 -5.90
C THR A 328 -6.79 -22.56 -5.70
N LEU A 329 -6.90 -21.59 -6.61
CA LEU A 329 -8.04 -20.68 -6.69
C LEU A 329 -9.37 -21.44 -6.77
N GLU A 330 -9.42 -22.55 -7.51
CA GLU A 330 -10.63 -23.37 -7.60
C GLU A 330 -10.99 -24.00 -6.26
N ASP A 331 -10.01 -24.42 -5.47
CA ASP A 331 -10.24 -25.01 -4.16
C ASP A 331 -10.75 -23.97 -3.17
N ILE A 332 -10.14 -22.77 -3.16
CA ILE A 332 -10.60 -21.64 -2.33
C ILE A 332 -12.05 -21.29 -2.67
N ASN A 333 -12.38 -21.16 -3.96
CA ASN A 333 -13.72 -20.81 -4.41
C ASN A 333 -14.80 -21.86 -4.06
N LYS A 334 -14.45 -23.13 -3.88
CA LYS A 334 -15.39 -24.18 -3.43
C LYS A 334 -15.85 -24.00 -1.97
N TYR A 335 -15.05 -23.33 -1.15
CA TYR A 335 -15.30 -23.19 0.29
C TYR A 335 -15.60 -21.74 0.72
N THR A 336 -15.64 -20.81 -0.23
CA THR A 336 -16.03 -19.42 0.02
C THR A 336 -17.54 -19.27 -0.23
N TYR A 337 -18.29 -18.76 0.77
CA TYR A 337 -19.76 -18.68 0.76
C TYR A 337 -20.29 -17.35 0.26
#